data_AF-A0A0J6FFR1-F1
#
_entry.id   AF-A0A0J6FFR1-F1
#
_cell.length_a   1.000
_cell.length_b   1.000
_cell.length_c   1.000
_cell.angle_alpha   90.00
_cell.angle_beta   90.00
_cell.angle_gamma   90.00
#
_symmetry.space_group_name_H-M   'P 1'
#
loop_
_entity.id
_entity.type
_entity.pdbx_description
1 polymer ?
#
loop_
_entity_poly.entity_id
_entity_poly.type
_entity_poly.pdbx_seq_one_letter_code
_entity_poly.pdbx_strand_id
1 'polypeptide(L)'
;MDAVDMRDGIPEVFCITAPRRRERFDWEGKISTVLFYGDASSLVFLLAKPFIWEEDEPETMNLAQDASGLGVEPEAIEYQPRSPILEIPHEIYGCIFETLDVQSIFNFGLTCQELWPVAKYFIKSRFKKVLGIWAGVPLICPGCDHPKGENSYPTGVLSSSAEEELKKGLRVGEPGFSGQMFHIPGHEEIVNRYYKTNLFRLAIKRYRMLPLVDDAVQTMIEVSETTGPHRPKDMFRIVRPTPEMFYPLNEKWILRNLTTRQFVRAEAIALKPEYIQGPLIKILGFGEVIISKTCWSDHGDTWVNYPVNKGPWAGHSFDVVPLSKLKDGGIWEDISLNIAAELRRMCRLQYGDDWFEKLIHRFDRKCMDPWGRWREETLWETFQRQAKQSSQGFFGLFRKKN
;
A
#
# COMPACT_ATOMS: atom_id res chain seq x y z
N MET A 1 -13.84 -41.45 25.77
CA MET A 1 -13.15 -40.14 25.71
C MET A 1 -12.77 -39.96 24.27
N ASP A 2 -13.72 -39.41 23.52
CA ASP A 2 -13.64 -39.28 22.08
C ASP A 2 -12.55 -38.29 21.71
N ALA A 3 -11.80 -38.63 20.66
CA ALA A 3 -10.87 -37.75 20.01
C ALA A 3 -11.62 -36.48 19.61
N VAL A 4 -11.39 -35.40 20.35
CA VAL A 4 -11.78 -34.06 19.93
C VAL A 4 -11.05 -33.82 18.62
N ASP A 5 -11.84 -33.83 17.55
CA ASP A 5 -11.47 -33.55 16.19
C ASP A 5 -10.72 -32.21 16.17
N MET A 6 -9.38 -32.24 16.13
CA MET A 6 -8.53 -31.05 15.89
C MET A 6 -8.66 -30.59 14.42
N ARG A 7 -9.88 -30.64 13.88
CA ARG A 7 -10.31 -30.01 12.63
C ARG A 7 -10.67 -28.53 12.81
N ASP A 8 -10.58 -27.99 14.03
CA ASP A 8 -10.52 -26.54 14.24
C ASP A 8 -9.13 -26.04 13.82
N GLY A 9 -8.95 -26.04 12.50
CA GLY A 9 -7.72 -25.79 11.78
C GLY A 9 -7.17 -24.39 12.03
N ILE A 10 -5.85 -24.30 11.92
CA ILE A 10 -5.14 -23.02 11.87
C ILE A 10 -5.80 -22.18 10.75
N PRO A 11 -6.22 -20.94 11.01
CA PRO A 11 -6.90 -20.11 10.02
C PRO A 11 -6.01 -19.92 8.80
N GLU A 12 -6.59 -20.02 7.60
CA GLU A 12 -5.83 -19.67 6.41
C GLU A 12 -5.50 -18.16 6.41
N VAL A 13 -4.22 -17.87 6.25
CA VAL A 13 -3.66 -16.53 6.17
C VAL A 13 -3.16 -16.27 4.75
N PHE A 14 -3.40 -15.06 4.27
CA PHE A 14 -3.00 -14.62 2.94
C PHE A 14 -2.04 -13.45 3.03
N CYS A 15 -1.24 -13.28 1.97
CA CYS A 15 -0.41 -12.09 1.74
C CYS A 15 -0.38 -11.84 0.24
N ILE A 16 -0.61 -10.60 -0.20
CA ILE A 16 -0.49 -10.26 -1.62
C ILE A 16 0.96 -9.99 -2.01
N THR A 17 1.37 -10.57 -3.13
CA THR A 17 2.76 -10.59 -3.57
C THR A 17 2.88 -10.21 -5.05
N ALA A 18 4.02 -9.64 -5.39
CA ALA A 18 4.49 -9.42 -6.75
C ALA A 18 5.74 -10.31 -6.99
N PRO A 19 5.57 -11.60 -7.32
CA PRO A 19 6.67 -12.56 -7.32
C PRO A 19 7.82 -12.19 -8.25
N ARG A 20 7.49 -11.59 -9.41
CA ARG A 20 8.50 -11.15 -10.39
C ARG A 20 9.41 -10.04 -9.89
N ARG A 21 8.96 -9.23 -8.91
CA ARG A 21 9.78 -8.21 -8.26
C ARG A 21 10.38 -8.69 -6.93
N ARG A 22 10.05 -9.91 -6.49
CA ARG A 22 10.34 -10.41 -5.13
C ARG A 22 9.88 -9.42 -4.05
N GLU A 23 8.69 -8.87 -4.25
CA GLU A 23 8.10 -7.90 -3.33
C GLU A 23 6.80 -8.45 -2.77
N ARG A 24 6.50 -8.08 -1.52
CA ARG A 24 5.22 -8.35 -0.90
C ARG A 24 4.67 -7.09 -0.25
N PHE A 25 3.36 -7.04 -0.19
CA PHE A 25 2.66 -5.97 0.48
C PHE A 25 2.75 -6.16 1.99
N ASP A 26 2.78 -5.06 2.74
CA ASP A 26 2.81 -5.06 4.21
C ASP A 26 1.42 -5.35 4.80
N TRP A 27 0.91 -6.53 4.46
CA TRP A 27 -0.26 -7.12 5.06
C TRP A 27 -0.14 -8.64 5.01
N GLU A 28 -0.45 -9.26 6.15
CA GLU A 28 -0.75 -10.67 6.25
C GLU A 28 -1.99 -10.84 7.15
N GLY A 29 -2.92 -11.70 6.77
CA GLY A 29 -4.09 -11.93 7.60
C GLY A 29 -5.19 -12.73 6.93
N LYS A 30 -6.34 -12.77 7.60
CA LYS A 30 -7.56 -13.34 7.05
C LYS A 30 -8.07 -12.41 5.95
N ILE A 31 -8.47 -12.98 4.82
CA ILE A 31 -9.00 -12.18 3.71
C ILE A 31 -10.27 -11.41 4.12
N SER A 32 -11.10 -11.95 5.01
CA SER A 32 -12.27 -11.26 5.54
C SER A 32 -11.94 -10.00 6.34
N THR A 33 -10.76 -9.95 6.97
CA THR A 33 -10.28 -8.73 7.62
C THR A 33 -10.05 -7.64 6.57
N VAL A 34 -9.39 -7.95 5.47
CA VAL A 34 -9.11 -6.91 4.47
C VAL A 34 -10.33 -6.51 3.67
N LEU A 35 -11.12 -7.48 3.19
CA LEU A 35 -12.29 -7.20 2.35
C LEU A 35 -13.38 -6.41 3.08
N PHE A 36 -13.52 -6.58 4.39
CA PHE A 36 -14.66 -6.02 5.12
C PHE A 36 -14.30 -5.02 6.21
N TYR A 37 -13.01 -4.80 6.48
CA TYR A 37 -12.57 -3.73 7.38
C TYR A 37 -11.95 -2.55 6.61
N GLY A 38 -12.03 -2.58 5.27
CA GLY A 38 -11.71 -1.46 4.36
C GLY A 38 -10.22 -1.17 4.28
N ASP A 39 -9.40 -2.21 4.29
CA ASP A 39 -7.96 -2.10 4.54
C ASP A 39 -7.11 -2.37 3.29
N ALA A 40 -7.74 -2.55 2.11
CA ALA A 40 -7.00 -2.77 0.88
C ALA A 40 -6.68 -1.46 0.13
N SER A 41 -7.18 -0.31 0.59
CA SER A 41 -7.09 0.95 -0.17
C SER A 41 -5.65 1.37 -0.47
N SER A 42 -4.72 1.10 0.44
CA SER A 42 -3.30 1.42 0.29
C SER A 42 -2.57 0.57 -0.76
N LEU A 43 -3.04 -0.65 -1.05
CA LEU A 43 -2.54 -1.46 -2.18
C LEU A 43 -2.67 -0.71 -3.50
N VAL A 44 -3.69 0.15 -3.62
CA VAL A 44 -3.94 0.96 -4.80
C VAL A 44 -2.76 1.88 -5.10
N PHE A 45 -2.00 2.36 -4.10
CA PHE A 45 -0.83 3.21 -4.36
C PHE A 45 0.31 2.48 -5.07
N LEU A 46 0.40 1.15 -4.92
CA LEU A 46 1.37 0.38 -5.66
C LEU A 46 0.97 0.21 -7.14
N LEU A 47 -0.30 0.47 -7.49
CA LEU A 47 -0.86 0.23 -8.82
C LEU A 47 -1.27 1.51 -9.56
N ALA A 48 -1.59 2.57 -8.82
CA ALA A 48 -1.93 3.87 -9.35
C ALA A 48 -0.65 4.58 -9.79
N LYS A 49 -0.59 4.95 -11.06
CA LYS A 49 0.55 5.73 -11.57
C LYS A 49 0.42 7.18 -11.10
N PRO A 50 1.45 7.76 -10.45
CA PRO A 50 1.39 9.16 -10.05
C PRO A 50 1.29 10.05 -11.29
N PHE A 51 0.51 11.11 -11.16
CA PHE A 51 0.42 12.15 -12.17
C PHE A 51 1.68 13.04 -12.11
N ILE A 52 2.11 13.51 -13.28
CA ILE A 52 3.18 14.49 -13.40
C ILE A 52 2.50 15.84 -13.55
N TRP A 53 2.60 16.70 -12.54
CA TRP A 53 2.08 18.06 -12.63
C TRP A 53 3.11 18.95 -13.32
N GLU A 54 2.68 19.87 -14.18
CA GLU A 54 3.58 20.83 -14.83
C GLU A 54 4.27 21.75 -13.81
N GLU A 55 3.62 22.01 -12.66
CA GLU A 55 4.16 22.75 -11.51
C GLU A 55 5.22 21.99 -10.69
N ASP A 56 5.56 20.75 -11.05
CA ASP A 56 6.60 20.01 -10.34
C ASP A 56 8.02 20.46 -10.72
N GLU A 57 8.21 21.40 -11.65
CA GLU A 57 9.51 22.07 -11.79
C GLU A 57 9.72 23.04 -10.61
N PRO A 58 10.89 23.04 -9.97
CA PRO A 58 11.13 23.91 -8.81
C PRO A 58 10.95 25.38 -9.22
N GLU A 59 9.93 26.05 -8.66
CA GLU A 59 9.72 27.51 -8.78
C GLU A 59 11.00 28.31 -8.44
N THR A 60 11.93 27.70 -7.68
CA THR A 60 13.23 28.28 -7.35
C THR A 60 14.19 28.46 -8.52
N MET A 61 13.96 27.87 -9.71
CA MET A 61 14.79 28.20 -10.89
C MET A 61 14.49 29.58 -11.48
N ASN A 62 13.42 30.25 -11.06
CA ASN A 62 13.02 31.58 -11.53
C ASN A 62 13.11 32.70 -10.48
N LEU A 63 13.83 32.50 -9.37
CA LEU A 63 14.05 33.55 -8.36
C LEU A 63 15.01 34.68 -8.79
N ALA A 64 15.55 34.63 -10.00
CA ALA A 64 16.37 35.71 -10.55
C ALA A 64 15.56 36.96 -10.98
N GLN A 65 14.23 36.93 -10.97
CA GLN A 65 13.42 38.00 -11.56
C GLN A 65 12.64 38.89 -10.57
N ASP A 66 12.46 38.50 -9.30
CA ASP A 66 11.60 39.26 -8.36
C ASP A 66 12.36 40.16 -7.37
N ALA A 67 13.69 40.28 -7.50
CA ALA A 67 14.48 41.19 -6.66
C ALA A 67 14.44 42.67 -7.11
N SER A 68 13.74 43.03 -8.19
CA SER A 68 13.71 44.41 -8.72
C SER A 68 12.47 45.23 -8.34
N GLY A 69 11.69 44.77 -7.35
CA GLY A 69 10.32 45.27 -7.12
C GLY A 69 10.04 46.04 -5.83
N LEU A 70 11.02 46.47 -5.02
CA LEU A 70 10.74 47.29 -3.84
C LEU A 70 11.83 48.34 -3.63
N GLY A 71 11.56 49.57 -4.08
CA GLY A 71 12.37 50.75 -3.83
C GLY A 71 12.31 51.18 -2.37
N VAL A 72 13.08 50.51 -1.51
CA VAL A 72 13.33 50.92 -0.13
C VAL A 72 14.80 51.33 -0.04
N GLU A 73 15.06 52.58 0.35
CA GLU A 73 16.43 53.06 0.59
C GLU A 73 17.09 52.25 1.73
N PRO A 74 18.38 51.90 1.61
CA PRO A 74 19.05 51.04 2.58
C PRO A 74 19.51 51.87 3.79
N GLU A 75 18.79 51.76 4.90
CA GLU A 75 19.42 51.92 6.22
C GLU A 75 20.49 50.84 6.38
N ALA A 76 21.62 51.18 7.01
CA ALA A 76 22.81 50.35 7.13
C ALA A 76 22.52 49.05 7.91
N ILE A 77 22.07 48.03 7.20
CA ILE A 77 21.98 46.65 7.70
C ILE A 77 23.42 46.11 7.71
N GLU A 78 23.89 45.74 8.90
CA GLU A 78 25.14 45.01 9.10
C GLU A 78 25.15 43.77 8.19
N TYR A 79 26.02 43.77 7.18
CA TYR A 79 26.09 42.72 6.16
C TYR A 79 26.61 41.43 6.82
N GLN A 80 25.70 40.60 7.33
CA GLN A 80 26.04 39.26 7.78
C GLN A 80 26.44 38.46 6.53
N PRO A 81 27.67 37.91 6.45
CA PRO A 81 28.10 37.14 5.30
C PRO A 81 27.16 35.95 5.14
N ARG A 82 26.67 35.74 3.91
CA ARG A 82 25.83 34.59 3.59
C ARG A 82 26.63 33.32 3.86
N SER A 83 25.93 32.26 4.28
CA SER A 83 26.58 30.96 4.46
C SER A 83 27.13 30.50 3.11
N PRO A 84 28.38 30.01 3.01
CA PRO A 84 28.94 29.52 1.75
C PRO A 84 28.11 28.41 1.10
N ILE A 85 27.38 27.63 1.91
CA ILE A 85 26.47 26.61 1.40
C ILE A 85 25.25 27.19 0.66
N LEU A 86 24.91 28.46 0.88
CA LEU A 86 23.84 29.19 0.20
C LEU A 86 24.33 29.91 -1.07
N GLU A 87 25.64 29.93 -1.30
CA GLU A 87 26.29 30.58 -2.45
C GLU A 87 26.64 29.60 -3.57
N ILE A 88 26.46 28.30 -3.33
CA ILE A 88 26.72 27.27 -4.34
C ILE A 88 25.62 27.25 -5.41
N PRO A 89 25.95 26.88 -6.66
CA PRO A 89 24.96 26.75 -7.73
C PRO A 89 23.86 25.72 -7.41
N HIS A 90 22.66 25.95 -7.92
CA HIS A 90 21.49 25.11 -7.62
C HIS A 90 21.64 23.67 -8.11
N GLU A 91 22.43 23.44 -9.14
CA GLU A 91 22.79 22.13 -9.67
C GLU A 91 23.52 21.29 -8.61
N ILE A 92 24.33 21.93 -7.77
CA ILE A 92 25.06 21.28 -6.69
C ILE A 92 24.10 20.88 -5.57
N TYR A 93 23.06 21.68 -5.27
CA TYR A 93 21.98 21.22 -4.39
C TYR A 93 21.33 19.97 -4.96
N GLY A 94 21.02 19.95 -6.26
CA GLY A 94 20.48 18.77 -6.93
C GLY A 94 21.31 17.53 -6.65
N CYS A 95 22.63 17.59 -6.87
CA CYS A 95 23.54 16.50 -6.58
C CYS A 95 23.57 16.09 -5.09
N ILE A 96 23.56 17.06 -4.17
CA ILE A 96 23.52 16.77 -2.72
C ILE A 96 22.22 16.03 -2.38
N PHE A 97 21.06 16.62 -2.71
CA PHE A 97 19.75 16.07 -2.37
C PHE A 97 19.47 14.72 -3.04
N GLU A 98 20.05 14.43 -4.21
CA GLU A 98 19.97 13.11 -4.84
C GLU A 98 20.65 11.99 -4.02
N THR A 99 21.70 12.32 -3.26
CA THR A 99 22.44 11.32 -2.46
C THR A 99 21.81 11.02 -1.10
N LEU A 100 20.98 11.94 -0.58
CA LEU A 100 20.39 11.84 0.76
C LEU A 100 19.17 10.90 0.79
N ASP A 101 18.88 10.29 1.93
CA ASP A 101 17.59 9.61 2.17
C ASP A 101 16.46 10.63 2.47
N VAL A 102 15.20 10.19 2.51
CA VAL A 102 14.04 11.10 2.68
C VAL A 102 14.06 11.87 4.00
N GLN A 103 14.55 11.25 5.08
CA GLN A 103 14.64 11.88 6.40
C GLN A 103 15.78 12.91 6.44
N SER A 104 16.92 12.57 5.84
CA SER A 104 18.06 13.48 5.69
C SER A 104 17.71 14.69 4.83
N ILE A 105 16.97 14.50 3.73
CA ILE A 105 16.44 15.59 2.90
C ILE A 105 15.54 16.51 3.73
N PHE A 106 14.62 15.93 4.50
CA PHE A 106 13.70 16.68 5.36
C PHE A 106 14.43 17.50 6.41
N ASN A 107 15.33 16.87 7.17
CA ASN A 107 16.11 17.53 8.21
C ASN A 107 16.98 18.64 7.62
N PHE A 108 17.64 18.41 6.48
CA PHE A 108 18.47 19.41 5.82
C PHE A 108 17.63 20.60 5.33
N GLY A 109 16.46 20.35 4.74
CA GLY A 109 15.53 21.40 4.34
C GLY A 109 15.01 22.25 5.51
N LEU A 110 14.86 21.67 6.70
CA LEU A 110 14.44 22.41 7.90
C LEU A 110 15.51 23.34 8.46
N THR A 111 16.77 23.21 8.03
CA THR A 111 17.86 24.07 8.53
C THR A 111 17.76 25.52 8.02
N CYS A 112 17.14 25.74 6.85
CA CYS A 112 17.09 27.05 6.20
C CYS A 112 15.85 27.21 5.33
N GLN A 113 15.22 28.40 5.37
CA GLN A 113 14.06 28.72 4.53
C GLN A 113 14.36 28.68 3.03
N GLU A 114 15.59 28.94 2.61
CA GLU A 114 16.00 28.89 1.20
C GLU A 114 16.12 27.45 0.67
N LEU A 115 16.50 26.50 1.52
CA LEU A 115 16.63 25.09 1.17
C LEU A 115 15.31 24.34 1.22
N TRP A 116 14.33 24.83 1.99
CA TRP A 116 13.05 24.16 2.18
C TRP A 116 12.29 23.91 0.87
N PRO A 117 12.16 24.87 -0.08
CA PRO A 117 11.54 24.61 -1.38
C PRO A 117 12.21 23.47 -2.16
N VAL A 118 13.55 23.41 -2.16
CA VAL A 118 14.32 22.35 -2.83
C VAL A 118 14.08 21.00 -2.14
N ALA A 119 14.11 20.98 -0.81
CA ALA A 119 13.82 19.77 -0.03
C ALA A 119 12.41 19.23 -0.32
N LYS A 120 11.38 20.08 -0.42
CA LYS A 120 10.02 19.69 -0.76
C LYS A 120 9.94 18.96 -2.10
N TYR A 121 10.61 19.49 -3.12
CA TYR A 121 10.67 18.87 -4.44
C TYR A 121 11.26 17.44 -4.34
N PHE A 122 12.39 17.31 -3.67
CA PHE A 122 13.04 16.00 -3.53
C PHE A 122 12.23 15.02 -2.67
N ILE A 123 11.58 15.47 -1.59
CA ILE A 123 10.66 14.63 -0.80
C ILE A 123 9.51 14.13 -1.66
N LYS A 124 8.83 15.01 -2.41
CA LYS A 124 7.74 14.64 -3.32
C LYS A 124 8.23 13.68 -4.40
N SER A 125 9.44 13.89 -4.93
CA SER A 125 10.09 13.00 -5.89
C SER A 125 10.37 11.61 -5.29
N ARG A 126 10.82 11.52 -4.03
CA ARG A 126 10.99 10.22 -3.34
C ARG A 126 9.67 9.49 -3.17
N PHE A 127 8.59 10.17 -2.76
CA PHE A 127 7.27 9.57 -2.69
C PHE A 127 6.79 9.08 -4.06
N LYS A 128 6.95 9.88 -5.13
CA LYS A 128 6.58 9.46 -6.49
C LYS A 128 7.27 8.16 -6.94
N LYS A 129 8.54 7.96 -6.56
CA LYS A 129 9.32 6.76 -6.94
C LYS A 129 8.75 5.45 -6.36
N VAL A 130 7.98 5.51 -5.27
CA VAL A 130 7.36 4.33 -4.65
C VAL A 130 5.90 4.12 -5.06
N LEU A 131 5.29 5.08 -5.77
CA LEU A 131 3.93 4.97 -6.29
C LEU A 131 3.92 4.24 -7.64
N GLY A 132 2.90 3.41 -7.88
CA GLY A 132 2.70 2.71 -9.15
C GLY A 132 3.76 1.65 -9.47
N ILE A 133 4.61 1.25 -8.52
CA ILE A 133 5.72 0.31 -8.77
C ILE A 133 5.27 -1.11 -9.14
N TRP A 134 4.04 -1.49 -8.80
CA TRP A 134 3.40 -2.74 -9.20
C TRP A 134 2.50 -2.60 -10.43
N ALA A 135 2.34 -1.40 -10.99
CA ALA A 135 1.58 -1.21 -12.22
C ALA A 135 2.20 -2.04 -13.36
N GLY A 136 1.41 -2.92 -13.97
CA GLY A 136 1.88 -3.85 -15.01
C GLY A 136 2.49 -5.15 -14.48
N VAL A 137 2.67 -5.30 -13.17
CA VAL A 137 3.34 -6.47 -12.58
C VAL A 137 2.30 -7.55 -12.24
N PRO A 138 2.54 -8.82 -12.58
CA PRO A 138 1.68 -9.93 -12.19
C PRO A 138 1.57 -10.06 -10.66
N LEU A 139 0.35 -10.09 -10.14
CA LEU A 139 0.07 -10.22 -8.71
C LEU A 139 -0.60 -11.55 -8.36
N ILE A 140 -0.30 -12.06 -7.18
CA ILE A 140 -0.98 -13.24 -6.61
C ILE A 140 -1.07 -13.09 -5.09
N CYS A 141 -2.18 -13.56 -4.52
CA CYS A 141 -2.42 -13.55 -3.09
C CYS A 141 -2.47 -15.00 -2.57
N PRO A 142 -1.30 -15.67 -2.39
CA PRO A 142 -1.23 -17.06 -1.96
C PRO A 142 -1.66 -17.24 -0.50
N GLY A 143 -2.38 -18.33 -0.23
CA GLY A 143 -2.70 -18.81 1.12
C GLY A 143 -1.54 -19.55 1.79
N CYS A 144 -1.49 -19.51 3.12
CA CYS A 144 -0.40 -20.09 3.91
C CYS A 144 -0.33 -21.62 3.86
N ASP A 145 -1.44 -22.27 3.54
CA ASP A 145 -1.57 -23.74 3.51
C ASP A 145 -1.73 -24.29 2.08
N HIS A 146 -1.58 -23.43 1.06
CA HIS A 146 -1.61 -23.87 -0.34
C HIS A 146 -0.49 -24.91 -0.60
N PRO A 147 -0.82 -26.11 -1.13
CA PRO A 147 0.14 -27.20 -1.27
C PRO A 147 1.22 -26.93 -2.32
N LYS A 148 2.42 -27.45 -2.04
CA LYS A 148 3.54 -27.50 -2.99
C LYS A 148 3.28 -28.58 -4.05
N GLY A 149 3.49 -28.23 -5.30
CA GLY A 149 3.29 -29.11 -6.45
C GLY A 149 3.77 -28.46 -7.74
N GLU A 150 4.09 -29.29 -8.72
CA GLU A 150 4.29 -28.82 -10.09
C GLU A 150 2.95 -28.25 -10.59
N ASN A 151 2.95 -27.06 -11.19
CA ASN A 151 1.74 -26.33 -11.57
C ASN A 151 0.82 -25.91 -10.40
N SER A 152 1.34 -25.81 -9.16
CA SER A 152 0.57 -25.29 -8.01
C SER A 152 0.09 -23.85 -8.18
N TYR A 153 0.73 -23.07 -9.06
CA TYR A 153 0.42 -21.66 -9.29
C TYR A 153 0.09 -21.43 -10.78
N PRO A 154 -0.71 -20.39 -11.09
CA PRO A 154 -1.02 -20.06 -12.48
C PRO A 154 0.25 -19.84 -13.31
N THR A 155 0.21 -20.27 -14.57
CA THR A 155 1.35 -20.17 -15.49
C THR A 155 1.76 -18.71 -15.70
N GLY A 156 3.07 -18.44 -15.67
CA GLY A 156 3.63 -17.11 -15.91
C GLY A 156 3.70 -16.20 -14.67
N VAL A 157 3.17 -16.62 -13.52
CA VAL A 157 3.27 -15.85 -12.27
C VAL A 157 4.69 -15.85 -11.73
N LEU A 158 5.32 -17.01 -11.74
CA LEU A 158 6.69 -17.21 -11.27
C LEU A 158 7.66 -17.15 -12.46
N SER A 159 8.86 -16.64 -12.21
CA SER A 159 9.99 -16.83 -13.12
C SER A 159 10.58 -18.23 -12.92
N SER A 160 11.30 -18.77 -13.91
CA SER A 160 11.95 -20.08 -13.79
C SER A 160 12.87 -20.16 -12.55
N SER A 161 13.58 -19.07 -12.25
CA SER A 161 14.40 -18.97 -11.03
C SER A 161 13.57 -19.02 -9.74
N ALA A 162 12.40 -18.37 -9.69
CA ALA A 162 11.51 -18.42 -8.54
C ALA A 162 10.86 -19.81 -8.38
N GLU A 163 10.56 -20.50 -9.48
CA GLU A 163 10.07 -21.88 -9.45
C GLU A 163 11.14 -22.84 -8.91
N GLU A 164 12.40 -22.71 -9.35
CA GLU A 164 13.51 -23.48 -8.81
C GLU A 164 13.72 -23.22 -7.32
N GLU A 165 13.62 -21.96 -6.88
CA GLU A 165 13.74 -21.59 -5.48
C GLU A 165 12.62 -22.21 -4.64
N LEU A 166 11.39 -22.16 -5.13
CA LEU A 166 10.24 -22.81 -4.50
C LEU A 166 10.42 -24.33 -4.43
N LYS A 167 11.00 -24.94 -5.49
CA LYS A 167 11.38 -26.36 -5.50
C LYS A 167 12.45 -26.66 -4.45
N LYS A 168 13.48 -25.81 -4.30
CA LYS A 168 14.53 -25.91 -3.26
C LYS A 168 13.98 -25.75 -1.84
N GLY A 169 12.97 -24.90 -1.65
CA GLY A 169 12.34 -24.67 -0.35
C GLY A 169 13.15 -23.75 0.58
N LEU A 170 12.64 -23.57 1.80
CA LEU A 170 13.32 -22.87 2.90
C LEU A 170 14.29 -23.82 3.61
N ARG A 171 15.46 -23.32 4.00
CA ARG A 171 16.44 -24.13 4.76
C ARG A 171 16.06 -24.21 6.24
N VAL A 172 16.34 -25.36 6.85
CA VAL A 172 16.22 -25.54 8.31
C VAL A 172 17.13 -24.53 9.01
N GLY A 173 16.56 -23.75 9.94
CA GLY A 173 17.31 -22.72 10.68
C GLY A 173 17.31 -21.31 10.05
N GLU A 174 16.67 -21.10 8.89
CA GLU A 174 16.42 -19.72 8.42
C GLU A 174 15.56 -18.96 9.47
N PRO A 175 15.96 -17.73 9.89
CA PRO A 175 15.26 -16.97 10.93
C PRO A 175 13.74 -16.86 10.71
N GLY A 176 12.99 -17.33 11.71
CA GLY A 176 11.53 -17.36 11.72
C GLY A 176 10.89 -18.42 10.82
N PHE A 177 11.63 -19.44 10.38
CA PHE A 177 11.04 -20.75 10.13
C PHE A 177 10.56 -21.30 11.48
N SER A 178 9.27 -21.17 11.78
CA SER A 178 8.69 -21.59 13.08
C SER A 178 8.65 -23.10 13.27
N GLY A 179 9.34 -23.89 12.44
CA GLY A 179 9.55 -25.32 12.64
C GLY A 179 10.24 -25.66 13.96
N GLN A 180 10.93 -24.70 14.60
CA GLN A 180 11.46 -24.89 15.96
C GLN A 180 10.40 -24.78 17.07
N MET A 181 9.27 -24.08 16.83
CA MET A 181 8.29 -23.80 17.90
C MET A 181 7.32 -24.97 18.16
N PHE A 182 7.29 -25.97 17.27
CA PHE A 182 6.43 -27.16 17.38
C PHE A 182 7.19 -28.44 17.00
N HIS A 183 8.45 -28.58 17.42
CA HIS A 183 9.10 -29.90 17.38
C HIS A 183 8.39 -30.78 18.43
N ILE A 184 7.33 -31.48 18.00
CA ILE A 184 6.66 -32.49 18.83
C ILE A 184 7.37 -33.80 18.52
N PRO A 185 8.17 -34.36 19.46
CA PRO A 185 8.84 -35.64 19.25
C PRO A 185 7.81 -36.73 18.89
N GLY A 186 8.06 -37.48 17.82
CA GLY A 186 7.14 -38.51 17.31
C GLY A 186 6.11 -38.05 16.27
N HIS A 187 6.06 -36.76 15.94
CA HIS A 187 5.13 -36.20 14.94
C HIS A 187 5.85 -35.48 13.77
N GLU A 188 6.98 -36.02 13.33
CA GLU A 188 7.76 -35.49 12.19
C GLU A 188 6.95 -35.43 10.89
N GLU A 189 5.98 -36.34 10.70
CA GLU A 189 5.04 -36.29 9.57
C GLU A 189 4.09 -35.09 9.63
N ILE A 190 3.69 -34.64 10.83
CA ILE A 190 2.85 -33.46 11.02
C ILE A 190 3.68 -32.21 10.71
N VAL A 191 4.91 -32.13 11.23
CA VAL A 191 5.83 -31.02 10.92
C VAL A 191 6.11 -30.97 9.40
N ASN A 192 6.40 -32.09 8.75
CA ASN A 192 6.59 -32.16 7.30
C ASN A 192 5.31 -31.89 6.49
N ARG A 193 4.12 -32.10 7.06
CA ARG A 193 2.82 -31.81 6.42
C ARG A 193 2.43 -30.32 6.53
N TYR A 194 2.70 -29.68 7.68
CA TYR A 194 2.33 -28.28 7.97
C TYR A 194 3.40 -27.25 7.57
N TYR A 195 4.68 -27.64 7.46
CA TYR A 195 5.78 -26.73 7.10
C TYR A 195 6.27 -26.87 5.65
N LYS A 196 5.42 -27.36 4.73
CA LYS A 196 5.76 -27.41 3.31
C LYS A 196 5.95 -25.98 2.78
N THR A 197 7.14 -25.68 2.26
CA THR A 197 7.43 -24.36 1.66
C THR A 197 6.51 -24.13 0.47
N ASN A 198 5.72 -23.06 0.54
CA ASN A 198 4.90 -22.54 -0.55
C ASN A 198 5.24 -21.06 -0.80
N LEU A 199 4.59 -20.43 -1.80
CA LEU A 199 4.87 -19.05 -2.17
C LEU A 199 4.60 -18.06 -1.04
N PHE A 200 3.55 -18.28 -0.23
CA PHE A 200 3.27 -17.45 0.94
C PHE A 200 4.46 -17.46 1.90
N ARG A 201 4.93 -18.65 2.31
CA ARG A 201 6.06 -18.79 3.24
C ARG A 201 7.36 -18.21 2.66
N LEU A 202 7.60 -18.43 1.36
CA LEU A 202 8.75 -17.89 0.66
C LEU A 202 8.72 -16.35 0.63
N ALA A 203 7.56 -15.76 0.35
CA ALA A 203 7.39 -14.32 0.30
C ALA A 203 7.60 -13.67 1.67
N ILE A 204 6.99 -14.22 2.73
CA ILE A 204 7.18 -13.72 4.10
C ILE A 204 8.66 -13.66 4.48
N LYS A 205 9.46 -14.62 4.00
CA LYS A 205 10.87 -14.77 4.37
C LYS A 205 11.85 -14.01 3.48
N ARG A 206 11.64 -14.05 2.16
CA ARG A 206 12.65 -13.64 1.19
C ARG A 206 12.21 -12.52 0.26
N TYR A 207 10.94 -12.11 0.31
CA TYR A 207 10.49 -10.96 -0.48
C TYR A 207 10.66 -9.69 0.32
N ARG A 208 11.08 -8.63 -0.37
CA ARG A 208 11.10 -7.29 0.19
C ARG A 208 9.68 -6.91 0.55
N MET A 209 9.42 -6.75 1.84
CA MET A 209 8.20 -6.10 2.30
C MET A 209 8.28 -4.64 1.85
N LEU A 210 7.22 -4.17 1.21
CA LEU A 210 7.05 -2.75 0.92
C LEU A 210 6.26 -2.17 2.07
N PRO A 211 6.93 -1.56 3.08
CA PRO A 211 6.23 -1.02 4.23
C PRO A 211 5.30 0.09 3.75
N LEU A 212 4.11 0.11 4.32
CA LEU A 212 3.13 1.18 4.09
C LEU A 212 3.60 2.50 4.70
N VAL A 213 4.46 2.39 5.71
CA VAL A 213 5.06 3.47 6.49
C VAL A 213 6.55 3.15 6.63
N ASP A 214 7.41 3.96 6.01
CA ASP A 214 8.85 3.91 6.29
C ASP A 214 9.10 4.53 7.68
N ASP A 215 10.01 3.94 8.46
CA ASP A 215 10.45 4.49 9.76
C ASP A 215 10.89 5.97 9.61
N ALA A 216 11.49 6.30 8.46
CA ALA A 216 11.86 7.67 8.11
C ALA A 216 10.67 8.64 8.15
N VAL A 217 9.49 8.23 7.63
CA VAL A 217 8.28 9.07 7.60
C VAL A 217 7.70 9.22 9.01
N GLN A 218 7.77 8.17 9.83
CA GLN A 218 7.35 8.24 11.24
C GLN A 218 8.17 9.28 12.00
N THR A 219 9.50 9.28 11.83
CA THR A 219 10.35 10.29 12.47
C THR A 219 10.08 11.70 11.94
N MET A 220 9.85 11.87 10.64
CA MET A 220 9.47 13.17 10.07
C MET A 220 8.19 13.73 10.70
N ILE A 221 7.22 12.87 10.99
CA ILE A 221 5.96 13.25 11.64
C ILE A 221 6.19 13.64 13.09
N GLU A 222 6.96 12.87 13.84
CA GLU A 222 7.34 13.20 15.22
C GLU A 222 8.03 14.56 15.30
N VAL A 223 8.97 14.83 14.40
CA VAL A 223 9.62 16.14 14.29
C VAL A 223 8.59 17.23 13.98
N SER A 224 7.63 16.96 13.08
CA SER A 224 6.59 17.94 12.74
C SER A 224 5.66 18.31 13.91
N GLU A 225 5.48 17.38 14.86
CA GLU A 225 4.65 17.55 16.05
C GLU A 225 5.36 18.33 17.16
N THR A 226 6.69 18.50 17.08
CA THR A 226 7.44 19.35 18.02
C THR A 226 7.07 20.83 17.86
N THR A 227 7.03 21.55 18.98
CA THR A 227 6.75 22.99 19.00
C THR A 227 8.04 23.80 18.83
N GLY A 228 8.07 24.71 17.86
CA GLY A 228 9.24 25.56 17.59
C GLY A 228 8.88 26.86 16.86
N PRO A 229 9.62 27.96 17.09
CA PRO A 229 9.28 29.30 16.57
C PRO A 229 9.51 29.49 15.06
N HIS A 230 10.34 28.66 14.41
CA HIS A 230 10.77 28.85 13.02
C HIS A 230 10.50 27.61 12.15
N ARG A 231 9.22 27.24 11.98
CA ARG A 231 8.83 26.10 11.14
C ARG A 231 8.15 26.56 9.84
N PRO A 232 8.41 25.90 8.70
CA PRO A 232 7.62 26.12 7.49
C PRO A 232 6.15 25.80 7.72
N LYS A 233 5.24 26.67 7.25
CA LYS A 233 3.79 26.52 7.45
C LYS A 233 3.24 25.26 6.77
N ASP A 234 3.83 24.87 5.66
CA ASP A 234 3.44 23.74 4.81
C ASP A 234 4.11 22.41 5.20
N MET A 235 4.99 22.41 6.22
CA MET A 235 5.69 21.22 6.72
C MET A 235 4.75 20.04 6.97
N PHE A 236 3.60 20.27 7.60
CA PHE A 236 2.63 19.22 7.90
C PHE A 236 2.07 18.53 6.66
N ARG A 237 1.87 19.26 5.56
CA ARG A 237 1.37 18.69 4.29
C ARG A 237 2.44 17.84 3.61
N ILE A 238 3.72 18.17 3.80
CA ILE A 238 4.85 17.45 3.20
C ILE A 238 5.14 16.13 3.91
N VAL A 239 5.05 16.10 5.25
CA VAL A 239 5.28 14.88 6.04
C VAL A 239 4.07 13.94 6.06
N ARG A 240 2.87 14.47 5.83
CA ARG A 240 1.63 13.68 5.68
C ARG A 240 1.06 13.90 4.28
N PRO A 241 1.69 13.34 3.24
CA PRO A 241 1.23 13.60 1.89
C PRO A 241 -0.20 13.08 1.71
N THR A 242 -0.98 13.79 0.91
CA THR A 242 -2.38 13.48 0.60
C THR A 242 -2.48 12.96 -0.84
N PRO A 243 -3.52 12.18 -1.18
CA PRO A 243 -3.70 11.68 -2.55
C PRO A 243 -3.72 12.78 -3.62
N GLU A 244 -4.28 13.95 -3.29
CA GLU A 244 -4.30 15.14 -4.17
C GLU A 244 -2.91 15.59 -4.63
N MET A 245 -1.85 15.31 -3.86
CA MET A 245 -0.49 15.70 -4.24
C MET A 245 0.04 14.91 -5.45
N PHE A 246 -0.54 13.75 -5.73
CA PHE A 246 -0.06 12.83 -6.76
C PHE A 246 -1.13 12.46 -7.78
N TYR A 247 -2.40 12.71 -7.51
CA TYR A 247 -3.50 12.23 -8.34
C TYR A 247 -4.58 13.30 -8.54
N PRO A 248 -5.09 13.48 -9.78
CA PRO A 248 -6.29 14.29 -10.01
C PRO A 248 -7.52 13.61 -9.39
N LEU A 249 -8.01 14.18 -8.28
CA LEU A 249 -9.13 13.59 -7.53
C LEU A 249 -10.49 13.78 -8.20
N ASN A 250 -10.59 14.74 -9.12
CA ASN A 250 -11.80 15.08 -9.87
C ASN A 250 -12.00 14.23 -11.13
N GLU A 251 -11.00 13.45 -11.54
CA GLU A 251 -11.14 12.53 -12.66
C GLU A 251 -11.86 11.24 -12.27
N LYS A 252 -12.44 10.58 -13.27
CA LYS A 252 -13.02 9.24 -13.10
C LYS A 252 -11.90 8.21 -13.19
N TRP A 253 -11.76 7.36 -12.18
CA TRP A 253 -10.69 6.36 -12.12
C TRP A 253 -11.17 4.96 -12.43
N ILE A 254 -10.28 4.17 -13.03
CA ILE A 254 -10.50 2.78 -13.39
C ILE A 254 -9.36 1.88 -12.92
N LEU A 255 -9.71 0.66 -12.53
CA LEU A 255 -8.78 -0.47 -12.42
C LEU A 255 -8.81 -1.23 -13.73
N ARG A 256 -7.66 -1.37 -14.40
CA ARG A 256 -7.53 -2.18 -15.61
C ARG A 256 -6.86 -3.51 -15.30
N ASN A 257 -7.49 -4.60 -15.74
CA ASN A 257 -6.83 -5.89 -15.87
C ASN A 257 -6.15 -5.94 -17.23
N LEU A 258 -4.83 -5.76 -17.22
CA LEU A 258 -4.03 -5.68 -18.44
C LEU A 258 -3.92 -7.03 -19.15
N THR A 259 -4.04 -8.13 -18.40
CA THR A 259 -4.01 -9.51 -18.93
C THR A 259 -5.26 -9.84 -19.72
N THR A 260 -6.45 -9.48 -19.22
CA THR A 260 -7.74 -9.82 -19.85
C THR A 260 -8.35 -8.69 -20.66
N ARG A 261 -7.74 -7.50 -20.67
CA ARG A 261 -8.27 -6.31 -21.36
C ARG A 261 -9.65 -5.89 -20.86
N GLN A 262 -9.86 -6.08 -19.56
CA GLN A 262 -11.07 -5.69 -18.84
C GLN A 262 -10.80 -4.51 -17.92
N PHE A 263 -11.83 -3.73 -17.60
CA PHE A 263 -11.71 -2.65 -16.62
C PHE A 263 -12.92 -2.56 -15.68
N VAL A 264 -12.68 -1.95 -14.53
CA VAL A 264 -13.66 -1.69 -13.46
C VAL A 264 -13.63 -0.21 -13.11
N ARG A 265 -14.79 0.43 -13.11
CA ARG A 265 -14.98 1.84 -12.76
C ARG A 265 -15.17 2.03 -11.25
N ALA A 266 -14.56 3.07 -10.71
CA ALA A 266 -14.69 3.44 -9.29
C ALA A 266 -16.17 3.63 -8.87
N GLU A 267 -16.96 4.28 -9.74
CA GLU A 267 -18.37 4.63 -9.46
C GLU A 267 -19.30 3.42 -9.37
N ALA A 268 -18.92 2.29 -9.97
CA ALA A 268 -19.72 1.07 -9.89
C ALA A 268 -19.53 0.33 -8.56
N ILE A 269 -18.31 0.39 -8.01
CA ILE A 269 -17.92 -0.36 -6.80
C ILE A 269 -18.12 0.45 -5.52
N ALA A 270 -17.96 1.78 -5.58
CA ALA A 270 -18.09 2.64 -4.42
C ALA A 270 -19.51 2.54 -3.82
N LEU A 271 -19.58 2.54 -2.48
CA LEU A 271 -20.87 2.54 -1.77
C LEU A 271 -21.62 3.87 -1.93
N LYS A 272 -20.87 4.98 -1.97
CA LYS A 272 -21.39 6.32 -2.22
C LYS A 272 -20.40 7.12 -3.07
N PRO A 273 -20.86 8.07 -3.90
CA PRO A 273 -19.97 8.90 -4.72
C PRO A 273 -18.94 9.68 -3.90
N GLU A 274 -19.29 10.14 -2.70
CA GLU A 274 -18.42 10.94 -1.83
C GLU A 274 -17.25 10.13 -1.25
N TYR A 275 -17.29 8.80 -1.37
CA TYR A 275 -16.23 7.91 -0.91
C TYR A 275 -15.11 7.73 -1.94
N ILE A 276 -15.27 8.30 -3.15
CA ILE A 276 -14.28 8.27 -4.21
C ILE A 276 -13.37 9.50 -4.07
N GLN A 277 -12.08 9.26 -3.89
CA GLN A 277 -11.02 10.27 -3.78
C GLN A 277 -9.91 9.93 -4.78
N GLY A 278 -10.16 10.24 -6.05
CA GLY A 278 -9.29 9.85 -7.15
C GLY A 278 -9.18 8.31 -7.27
N PRO A 279 -7.97 7.72 -7.24
CA PRO A 279 -7.81 6.27 -7.32
C PRO A 279 -8.27 5.54 -6.05
N LEU A 280 -8.43 6.26 -4.93
CA LEU A 280 -8.82 5.67 -3.65
C LEU A 280 -10.32 5.70 -3.47
N ILE A 281 -10.86 4.60 -2.97
CA ILE A 281 -12.28 4.47 -2.68
C ILE A 281 -12.39 3.92 -1.27
N LYS A 282 -13.11 4.64 -0.41
CA LYS A 282 -13.29 4.26 0.99
C LYS A 282 -14.23 3.07 1.11
N ILE A 283 -13.97 2.22 2.11
CA ILE A 283 -14.76 1.04 2.48
C ILE A 283 -14.64 -0.12 1.48
N LEU A 284 -15.06 0.07 0.23
CA LEU A 284 -14.98 -0.92 -0.86
C LEU A 284 -14.43 -0.26 -2.11
N GLY A 285 -13.24 -0.67 -2.53
CA GLY A 285 -12.53 -0.09 -3.66
C GLY A 285 -11.77 -1.10 -4.50
N PHE A 286 -10.83 -0.58 -5.30
CA PHE A 286 -10.02 -1.41 -6.20
C PHE A 286 -9.17 -2.43 -5.45
N GLY A 287 -8.67 -2.10 -4.26
CA GLY A 287 -7.88 -3.02 -3.45
C GLY A 287 -8.68 -4.28 -3.07
N GLU A 288 -9.94 -4.12 -2.64
CA GLU A 288 -10.81 -5.23 -2.29
C GLU A 288 -11.15 -6.09 -3.51
N VAL A 289 -11.33 -5.48 -4.68
CA VAL A 289 -11.49 -6.21 -5.96
C VAL A 289 -10.24 -7.04 -6.25
N ILE A 290 -9.04 -6.44 -6.18
CA ILE A 290 -7.79 -7.14 -6.51
C ILE A 290 -7.57 -8.30 -5.56
N ILE A 291 -7.71 -8.10 -4.25
CA ILE A 291 -7.46 -9.16 -3.25
C ILE A 291 -8.45 -10.31 -3.42
N SER A 292 -9.76 -10.02 -3.51
CA SER A 292 -10.77 -11.07 -3.71
C SER A 292 -10.58 -11.87 -5.00
N LYS A 293 -10.04 -11.25 -6.05
CA LYS A 293 -9.85 -11.88 -7.37
C LYS A 293 -8.47 -12.53 -7.58
N THR A 294 -7.50 -12.24 -6.73
CA THR A 294 -6.12 -12.77 -6.84
C THR A 294 -5.79 -13.82 -5.78
N CYS A 295 -6.71 -14.09 -4.85
CA CYS A 295 -6.56 -15.12 -3.83
C CYS A 295 -6.36 -16.51 -4.44
N TRP A 296 -5.41 -17.25 -3.86
CA TRP A 296 -5.00 -18.55 -4.36
C TRP A 296 -4.66 -19.52 -3.24
N SER A 297 -5.57 -20.46 -3.00
CA SER A 297 -5.45 -21.57 -2.08
C SER A 297 -6.35 -22.75 -2.44
N ASP A 298 -5.94 -23.95 -2.07
CA ASP A 298 -6.77 -25.16 -2.06
C ASP A 298 -7.56 -25.35 -0.75
N HIS A 299 -7.33 -24.51 0.27
CA HIS A 299 -8.08 -24.55 1.52
C HIS A 299 -9.51 -24.06 1.30
N GLY A 300 -10.48 -24.77 1.88
CA GLY A 300 -11.91 -24.48 1.70
C GLY A 300 -12.43 -23.34 2.59
N ASP A 301 -11.79 -23.12 3.75
CA ASP A 301 -12.18 -22.05 4.68
C ASP A 301 -11.25 -20.85 4.53
N THR A 302 -11.79 -19.79 3.92
CA THR A 302 -11.13 -18.48 3.74
C THR A 302 -11.70 -17.43 4.68
N TRP A 303 -12.55 -17.81 5.64
CA TRP A 303 -13.25 -16.90 6.56
C TRP A 303 -14.16 -15.87 5.87
N VAL A 304 -14.43 -16.08 4.58
CA VAL A 304 -15.40 -15.35 3.79
C VAL A 304 -16.46 -16.36 3.38
N ASN A 305 -17.72 -16.02 3.58
CA ASN A 305 -18.85 -16.85 3.15
C ASN A 305 -19.04 -16.82 1.61
N TYR A 306 -17.94 -16.89 0.84
CA TYR A 306 -17.88 -16.85 -0.61
C TYR A 306 -16.58 -17.51 -1.12
N PRO A 307 -16.61 -18.27 -2.23
CA PRO A 307 -15.43 -19.00 -2.72
C PRO A 307 -14.41 -18.07 -3.39
N VAL A 308 -13.57 -17.42 -2.57
CA VAL A 308 -12.48 -16.52 -3.00
C VAL A 308 -11.14 -17.25 -3.16
N ASN A 309 -11.04 -18.52 -2.75
CA ASN A 309 -9.79 -19.28 -2.67
C ASN A 309 -9.14 -19.53 -4.05
N LYS A 310 -9.89 -19.53 -5.15
CA LYS A 310 -9.34 -19.66 -6.52
C LYS A 310 -9.76 -18.49 -7.39
N GLY A 311 -9.24 -17.32 -7.04
CA GLY A 311 -9.50 -16.07 -7.74
C GLY A 311 -9.08 -16.15 -9.22
N PRO A 312 -9.96 -15.75 -10.17
CA PRO A 312 -9.70 -15.88 -11.60
C PRO A 312 -8.64 -14.90 -12.12
N TRP A 313 -8.20 -13.95 -11.30
CA TRP A 313 -7.14 -13.01 -11.67
C TRP A 313 -5.82 -13.30 -10.96
N ALA A 314 -5.70 -14.45 -10.27
CA ALA A 314 -4.42 -14.87 -9.72
C ALA A 314 -3.37 -14.94 -10.84
N GLY A 315 -2.35 -14.10 -10.73
CA GLY A 315 -1.29 -13.99 -11.72
C GLY A 315 -1.48 -12.92 -12.81
N HIS A 316 -2.57 -12.16 -12.78
CA HIS A 316 -2.81 -11.12 -13.76
C HIS A 316 -2.04 -9.84 -13.39
N SER A 317 -1.81 -9.01 -14.40
CA SER A 317 -1.21 -7.68 -14.26
C SER A 317 -2.28 -6.60 -14.24
N PHE A 318 -2.09 -5.59 -13.40
CA PHE A 318 -3.05 -4.49 -13.24
C PHE A 318 -2.39 -3.13 -13.26
N ASP A 319 -3.16 -2.10 -13.57
CA ASP A 319 -2.85 -0.73 -13.18
C ASP A 319 -4.12 0.05 -12.85
N VAL A 320 -3.96 1.16 -12.14
CA VAL A 320 -5.03 2.09 -11.80
C VAL A 320 -4.71 3.44 -12.45
N VAL A 321 -5.62 3.90 -13.31
CA VAL A 321 -5.43 5.10 -14.13
C VAL A 321 -6.74 5.85 -14.30
N PRO A 322 -6.72 7.12 -14.71
CA PRO A 322 -7.93 7.81 -15.11
C PRO A 322 -8.57 7.18 -16.35
N LEU A 323 -9.90 7.25 -16.43
CA LEU A 323 -10.71 6.71 -17.53
C LEU A 323 -10.30 7.28 -18.90
N SER A 324 -9.78 8.51 -18.92
CA SER A 324 -9.24 9.17 -20.11
C SER A 324 -8.14 8.35 -20.79
N LYS A 325 -7.39 7.52 -20.04
CA LYS A 325 -6.30 6.64 -20.52
C LYS A 325 -6.80 5.30 -21.12
N LEU A 326 -8.10 5.05 -21.16
CA LEU A 326 -8.65 3.83 -21.78
C LEU A 326 -8.50 3.84 -23.32
N LYS A 327 -8.43 5.03 -23.92
CA LYS A 327 -8.31 5.21 -25.39
C LYS A 327 -6.99 4.66 -25.94
N ASP A 328 -5.99 4.47 -25.07
CA ASP A 328 -4.68 3.97 -25.45
C ASP A 328 -4.74 2.43 -25.55
N GLY A 329 -4.83 1.91 -26.78
CA GLY A 329 -4.38 0.56 -27.10
C GLY A 329 -5.44 -0.52 -27.30
N GLY A 330 -6.64 -0.22 -27.82
CA GLY A 330 -7.58 -1.21 -28.38
C GLY A 330 -8.91 -1.36 -27.64
N ILE A 331 -9.66 -2.43 -27.93
CA ILE A 331 -10.97 -2.71 -27.33
C ILE A 331 -10.77 -3.13 -25.86
N TRP A 332 -11.59 -2.57 -24.97
CA TRP A 332 -11.62 -2.87 -23.55
C TRP A 332 -13.04 -3.27 -23.14
N GLU A 333 -13.17 -4.31 -22.32
CA GLU A 333 -14.47 -4.76 -21.80
C GLU A 333 -14.75 -4.13 -20.43
N ASP A 334 -15.91 -3.48 -20.30
CA ASP A 334 -16.39 -2.94 -19.02
C ASP A 334 -17.11 -4.04 -18.22
N ILE A 335 -16.45 -4.54 -17.17
CA ILE A 335 -17.02 -5.58 -16.29
C ILE A 335 -17.46 -5.00 -14.93
N SER A 336 -17.61 -3.67 -14.84
CA SER A 336 -17.81 -2.97 -13.57
C SER A 336 -19.05 -3.44 -12.80
N LEU A 337 -20.16 -3.68 -13.50
CA LEU A 337 -21.41 -4.11 -12.87
C LEU A 337 -21.32 -5.55 -12.33
N ASN A 338 -20.63 -6.43 -13.03
CA ASN A 338 -20.42 -7.81 -12.60
C ASN A 338 -19.60 -7.85 -11.31
N ILE A 339 -18.50 -7.10 -11.27
CA ILE A 339 -17.64 -6.98 -10.10
C ILE A 339 -18.39 -6.34 -8.91
N ALA A 340 -19.15 -5.27 -9.15
CA ALA A 340 -19.95 -4.64 -8.11
C ALA A 340 -21.00 -5.58 -7.53
N ALA A 341 -21.70 -6.34 -8.37
CA ALA A 341 -22.70 -7.33 -7.93
C ALA A 341 -22.07 -8.43 -7.07
N GLU A 342 -20.88 -8.90 -7.44
CA GLU A 342 -20.14 -9.91 -6.70
C GLU A 342 -19.66 -9.40 -5.34
N LEU A 343 -19.05 -8.22 -5.26
CA LEU A 343 -18.67 -7.60 -3.99
C LEU A 343 -19.88 -7.47 -3.05
N ARG A 344 -21.02 -6.98 -3.56
CA ARG A 344 -22.26 -6.83 -2.78
C ARG A 344 -22.78 -8.18 -2.29
N ARG A 345 -22.69 -9.22 -3.12
CA ARG A 345 -23.07 -10.60 -2.73
C ARG A 345 -22.18 -11.10 -1.60
N MET A 346 -20.87 -10.88 -1.67
CA MET A 346 -19.94 -11.23 -0.58
C MET A 346 -20.31 -10.52 0.72
N CYS A 347 -20.57 -9.20 0.68
CA CYS A 347 -20.96 -8.43 1.86
C CYS A 347 -22.29 -8.93 2.46
N ARG A 348 -23.29 -9.23 1.60
CA ARG A 348 -24.60 -9.74 2.04
C ARG A 348 -24.49 -11.12 2.72
N LEU A 349 -23.68 -12.03 2.16
CA LEU A 349 -23.43 -13.34 2.76
C LEU A 349 -22.66 -13.25 4.07
N GLN A 350 -21.83 -12.21 4.25
CA GLN A 350 -21.06 -12.01 5.47
C GLN A 350 -21.86 -11.34 6.59
N TYR A 351 -22.70 -10.36 6.26
CA TYR A 351 -23.32 -9.47 7.25
C TYR A 351 -24.85 -9.48 7.28
N GLY A 352 -25.51 -10.17 6.35
CA GLY A 352 -26.96 -10.16 6.20
C GLY A 352 -27.46 -9.03 5.31
N ASP A 353 -28.78 -8.81 5.29
CA ASP A 353 -29.42 -7.84 4.40
C ASP A 353 -29.09 -6.38 4.73
N ASP A 354 -28.75 -6.09 5.98
CA ASP A 354 -28.33 -4.79 6.50
C ASP A 354 -26.81 -4.54 6.37
N TRP A 355 -26.12 -5.31 5.52
CA TRP A 355 -24.66 -5.21 5.32
C TRP A 355 -24.20 -3.78 4.97
N PHE A 356 -25.00 -3.06 4.17
CA PHE A 356 -24.65 -1.72 3.69
C PHE A 356 -24.53 -0.74 4.86
N GLU A 357 -25.53 -0.70 5.74
CA GLU A 357 -25.53 0.17 6.92
C GLU A 357 -24.51 -0.26 7.96
N LYS A 358 -24.30 -1.57 8.11
CA LYS A 358 -23.23 -2.10 8.98
C LYS A 358 -21.85 -1.63 8.54
N LEU A 359 -21.56 -1.60 7.23
CA LEU A 359 -20.29 -1.11 6.71
C LEU A 359 -20.14 0.40 6.89
N ILE A 360 -21.16 1.18 6.56
CA ILE A 360 -21.15 2.64 6.76
C ILE A 360 -21.01 3.00 8.23
N HIS A 361 -21.86 2.47 9.10
CA HIS A 361 -21.81 2.75 10.53
C HIS A 361 -20.46 2.35 11.16
N ARG A 362 -19.86 1.26 10.70
CA ARG A 362 -18.50 0.86 11.14
C ARG A 362 -17.45 1.86 10.68
N PHE A 363 -17.54 2.31 9.44
CA PHE A 363 -16.63 3.29 8.89
C PHE A 363 -16.76 4.63 9.63
N ASP A 364 -17.98 5.13 9.80
CA ASP A 364 -18.27 6.41 10.46
C ASP A 364 -17.71 6.43 11.89
N ARG A 365 -17.92 5.35 12.66
CA ARG A 365 -17.36 5.21 14.02
C ARG A 365 -15.83 5.29 14.08
N LYS A 366 -15.14 4.87 13.01
CA LYS A 366 -13.67 4.86 12.96
C LYS A 366 -13.09 6.19 12.45
N CYS A 367 -13.76 6.83 11.51
CA CYS A 367 -13.15 7.84 10.64
C CYS A 367 -13.81 9.22 10.70
N MET A 368 -14.99 9.36 11.33
CA MET A 368 -15.56 10.68 11.59
C MET A 368 -14.98 11.29 12.87
N ASP A 369 -14.77 12.60 12.84
CA ASP A 369 -14.53 13.39 14.04
C ASP A 369 -15.82 13.51 14.88
N PRO A 370 -15.75 14.01 16.13
CA PRO A 370 -16.94 14.18 16.98
C PRO A 370 -18.02 15.11 16.40
N TRP A 371 -17.72 15.84 15.32
CA TRP A 371 -18.59 16.81 14.67
C TRP A 371 -19.18 16.29 13.35
N GLY A 372 -18.99 14.99 13.05
CA GLY A 372 -19.49 14.36 11.83
C GLY A 372 -18.76 14.78 10.56
N ARG A 373 -17.60 15.44 10.68
CA ARG A 373 -16.71 15.70 9.54
C ARG A 373 -15.76 14.53 9.38
N TRP A 374 -15.40 14.29 8.12
CA TRP A 374 -14.33 13.39 7.77
C TRP A 374 -13.03 13.93 8.35
N ARG A 375 -12.28 13.12 9.09
CA ARG A 375 -10.85 13.41 9.22
C ARG A 375 -10.27 13.40 7.80
N GLU A 376 -9.50 14.42 7.44
CA GLU A 376 -8.72 14.42 6.20
C GLU A 376 -7.73 13.26 6.28
N GLU A 377 -8.15 12.10 5.77
CA GLU A 377 -7.38 10.87 5.88
C GLU A 377 -6.15 11.01 4.98
N THR A 378 -5.03 11.34 5.61
CA THR A 378 -3.74 11.45 4.94
C THR A 378 -3.34 10.07 4.38
N LEU A 379 -2.44 10.03 3.39
CA LEU A 379 -1.87 8.75 2.92
C LEU A 379 -1.35 7.96 4.13
N TRP A 380 -0.74 8.69 5.05
CA TRP A 380 -0.24 8.23 6.32
C TRP A 380 -1.29 7.60 7.25
N GLU A 381 -2.45 8.22 7.46
CA GLU A 381 -3.51 7.66 8.30
C GLU A 381 -4.11 6.39 7.70
N THR A 382 -4.20 6.34 6.36
CA THR A 382 -4.57 5.12 5.62
C THR A 382 -3.54 4.01 5.87
N PHE A 383 -2.25 4.35 5.83
CA PHE A 383 -1.15 3.42 6.07
C PHE A 383 -1.05 2.94 7.54
N GLN A 384 -1.22 3.83 8.53
CA GLN A 384 -1.19 3.47 9.96
C GLN A 384 -2.36 2.57 10.39
N ARG A 385 -3.55 2.73 9.80
CA ARG A 385 -4.73 1.92 10.11
C ARG A 385 -4.50 0.43 9.82
N GLN A 386 -3.71 0.15 8.79
CA GLN A 386 -3.35 -1.20 8.37
C GLN A 386 -2.24 -1.80 9.23
N ALA A 387 -1.18 -1.04 9.53
CA ALA A 387 -0.07 -1.48 10.37
C ALA A 387 -0.51 -1.83 11.82
N LYS A 388 -1.48 -1.11 12.39
CA LYS A 388 -2.05 -1.41 13.71
C LYS A 388 -2.87 -2.71 13.75
N GLN A 389 -3.33 -3.22 12.61
CA GLN A 389 -4.13 -4.45 12.54
C GLN A 389 -3.29 -5.68 12.16
N SER A 390 -2.26 -5.52 11.32
CA SER A 390 -1.29 -6.59 11.02
C SER A 390 -0.55 -7.07 12.28
N SER A 391 -0.16 -6.12 13.15
CA SER A 391 0.46 -6.41 14.46
C SER A 391 -0.48 -7.11 15.45
N GLN A 392 -1.80 -6.95 15.31
CA GLN A 392 -2.80 -7.69 16.10
C GLN A 392 -3.10 -9.09 15.55
N GLY A 393 -2.81 -9.34 14.27
CA GLY A 393 -3.16 -10.58 13.56
C GLY A 393 -2.34 -11.81 13.97
N PHE A 394 -1.07 -11.64 14.36
CA PHE A 394 -0.20 -12.76 14.75
C PHE A 394 0.39 -12.64 16.17
N PHE A 395 0.84 -11.45 16.59
CA PHE A 395 1.39 -11.25 17.94
C PHE A 395 0.31 -11.04 19.03
N GLY A 396 -0.92 -10.69 18.63
CA GLY A 396 -2.05 -10.55 19.57
C GLY A 396 -2.42 -11.84 20.29
N LEU A 397 -2.12 -13.00 19.69
CA LEU A 397 -2.31 -14.33 20.27
C LEU A 397 -1.31 -14.65 21.40
N PHE A 398 -0.14 -14.01 21.41
CA PHE A 398 0.90 -14.25 22.43
C PHE A 398 0.98 -13.17 23.51
N ARG A 399 0.21 -12.08 23.41
CA ARG A 399 0.25 -10.96 24.37
C ARG A 399 -0.86 -10.98 25.43
N LYS A 400 -1.72 -12.00 25.45
CA LYS A 400 -2.68 -12.24 26.54
C LYS A 400 -2.37 -13.57 27.24
N LYS A 401 -1.37 -13.53 28.10
CA LYS A 401 -1.26 -14.30 29.35
C LYS A 401 -0.10 -13.71 30.15
N ASN A 402 -0.42 -12.68 30.92
CA ASN A 402 0.14 -12.44 32.23
C ASN A 402 -1.04 -12.11 33.14
#